data_AF-A0A530BLT8-F1
#
_entry.id   AF-A0A530BLT8-F1
#
_cell.length_a   1.000
_cell.length_b   1.000
_cell.length_c   1.000
_cell.angle_alpha   90.00
_cell.angle_beta   90.00
_cell.angle_gamma   90.00
#
_symmetry.space_group_name_H-M   'P 1'
#
loop_
_entity.id
_entity.type
_entity.pdbx_description
1 polymer ?
#
loop_
_entity_poly.entity_id
_entity_poly.type
_entity_poly.pdbx_seq_one_letter_code
_entity_poly.pdbx_strand_id
1 'polypeptide(L)'
;MSRIILKSAAVAFASVAVSLLLTLVVVPAMGFPISRTVWLASTICPLMLAWIASAGTFWQSDRLKNAHRELARAHAQLAAAHRRLSEKASRDDMTGMLNRETFFAALDGSRRKADRGALLIIDADHFKTINDNFGHLTGDDALLLIASAIERGVRSGDVLGRIGGEEFAAFLV
;
A
#
# COMPACT_ATOMS: atom_id res chain seq x y z
N MET A 1 -11.14 -28.04 7.40
CA MET A 1 -12.25 -28.91 6.98
C MET A 1 -13.43 -28.90 7.98
N SER A 2 -13.25 -29.31 9.24
CA SER A 2 -14.35 -29.45 10.22
C SER A 2 -15.19 -28.17 10.45
N ARG A 3 -14.55 -26.99 10.54
CA ARG A 3 -15.27 -25.70 10.70
C ARG A 3 -16.12 -25.30 9.48
N ILE A 4 -15.77 -25.80 8.29
CA ILE A 4 -16.49 -25.53 7.04
C ILE A 4 -17.77 -26.37 7.03
N ILE A 5 -17.60 -27.67 7.30
CA ILE A 5 -18.69 -28.65 7.37
C ILE A 5 -19.71 -28.24 8.44
N LEU A 6 -19.26 -27.79 9.62
CA LEU A 6 -20.14 -27.34 10.69
C LEU A 6 -20.97 -26.11 10.30
N LYS A 7 -20.37 -25.13 9.63
CA LYS A 7 -21.07 -23.93 9.16
C LYS A 7 -22.05 -24.24 8.05
N SER A 8 -21.70 -25.12 7.13
CA SER A 8 -22.59 -25.57 6.06
C SER A 8 -23.74 -26.43 6.57
N ALA A 9 -23.50 -27.26 7.58
CA ALA A 9 -24.57 -28.00 8.25
C ALA A 9 -25.56 -27.06 8.94
N ALA A 10 -25.08 -26.05 9.69
CA ALA A 10 -25.95 -25.09 10.36
C ALA A 10 -26.85 -24.31 9.37
N VAL A 11 -26.30 -23.88 8.23
CA VAL A 11 -27.07 -23.21 7.16
C VAL A 11 -28.10 -24.15 6.54
N ALA A 12 -27.76 -25.43 6.31
CA ALA A 12 -28.70 -26.41 5.78
C ALA A 12 -29.87 -26.69 6.75
N PHE A 13 -29.61 -26.83 8.05
CA PHE A 13 -30.66 -26.98 9.06
C PHE A 13 -31.58 -25.75 9.14
N ALA A 14 -31.01 -24.55 9.12
CA ALA A 14 -31.79 -23.31 9.12
C ALA A 14 -32.69 -23.20 7.87
N SER A 15 -32.16 -23.57 6.70
CA SER A 15 -32.92 -23.55 5.44
C SER A 15 -34.10 -24.52 5.46
N VAL A 16 -33.91 -25.73 6.00
CA VAL A 16 -34.99 -26.71 6.13
C VAL A 16 -36.06 -26.24 7.10
N ALA A 17 -35.67 -25.69 8.26
CA ALA A 17 -36.62 -25.16 9.23
C ALA A 17 -37.50 -24.03 8.64
N VAL A 18 -36.89 -23.10 7.89
CA VAL A 18 -37.61 -22.03 7.19
C VAL A 18 -38.55 -22.60 6.11
N SER A 19 -38.09 -23.54 5.29
CA SER A 19 -38.93 -24.15 4.25
C SER A 19 -40.10 -24.95 4.83
N LEU A 20 -39.90 -25.66 5.93
CA LEU A 20 -40.98 -26.39 6.63
C LEU A 20 -42.01 -25.43 7.22
N LEU A 21 -41.57 -24.35 7.87
CA LEU A 21 -42.47 -23.33 8.41
C LEU A 21 -43.30 -22.68 7.31
N LEU A 22 -42.67 -22.33 6.18
CA LEU A 22 -43.37 -21.75 5.02
C LEU A 22 -44.39 -22.73 4.43
N THR A 23 -44.04 -24.02 4.34
CA THR A 23 -44.93 -25.08 3.85
C THR A 23 -46.16 -25.24 4.74
N LEU A 24 -45.99 -25.23 6.06
CA LEU A 24 -47.09 -25.37 7.04
C LEU A 24 -48.06 -24.20 7.03
N VAL A 25 -47.62 -23.01 6.61
CA VAL A 25 -48.48 -21.81 6.52
C VAL A 25 -49.13 -21.69 5.14
N VAL A 26 -48.36 -21.83 4.06
CA VAL A 26 -48.81 -21.54 2.69
C VAL A 26 -49.70 -22.64 2.12
N VAL A 27 -49.36 -23.91 2.33
CA VAL A 27 -50.09 -25.04 1.72
C VAL A 27 -51.55 -25.13 2.24
N PRO A 28 -51.81 -25.01 3.56
CA PRO A 28 -53.18 -24.94 4.06
C PRO A 28 -53.91 -23.65 3.66
N ALA A 29 -53.22 -22.51 3.60
CA ALA A 29 -53.81 -21.24 3.17
C ALA A 29 -54.27 -21.25 1.70
N MET A 30 -53.64 -22.06 0.85
CA MET A 30 -54.07 -22.31 -0.52
C MET A 30 -55.10 -23.44 -0.67
N GLY A 31 -55.53 -24.06 0.44
CA GLY A 31 -56.55 -25.11 0.44
C GLY A 31 -56.07 -26.48 -0.02
N PHE A 32 -54.75 -26.70 -0.15
CA PHE A 32 -54.19 -28.00 -0.53
C PHE A 32 -53.93 -28.89 0.70
N PRO A 33 -54.14 -30.21 0.60
CA PRO A 33 -53.76 -31.14 1.66
C PRO A 33 -52.24 -31.31 1.71
N ILE A 34 -51.67 -31.32 2.92
CA ILE A 34 -50.24 -31.58 3.11
C ILE A 34 -49.98 -33.06 2.88
N SER A 35 -49.54 -33.40 1.67
CA SER A 35 -49.22 -34.77 1.26
C SER A 35 -47.78 -35.15 1.61
N ARG A 36 -47.46 -36.45 1.56
CA ARG A 36 -46.09 -36.96 1.80
C ARG A 36 -45.07 -36.40 0.80
N THR A 37 -45.49 -36.10 -0.43
CA THR A 37 -44.61 -35.54 -1.46
C THR A 37 -44.22 -34.10 -1.15
N VAL A 38 -45.15 -33.31 -0.60
CA VAL A 38 -44.88 -31.94 -0.13
C VAL A 38 -43.87 -31.97 1.01
N TRP A 39 -44.05 -32.83 2.02
CA TRP A 39 -43.08 -33.00 3.11
C TRP A 39 -41.67 -33.37 2.62
N LEU A 40 -41.58 -34.32 1.68
CA LEU A 40 -40.29 -34.74 1.10
C LEU A 40 -39.63 -33.60 0.32
N ALA A 41 -40.37 -32.90 -0.53
CA ALA A 41 -39.85 -31.79 -1.34
C ALA A 41 -39.37 -30.61 -0.47
N SER A 42 -40.14 -30.26 0.57
CA SER A 42 -39.82 -29.16 1.50
C SER A 42 -38.61 -29.43 2.40
N THR A 43 -38.19 -30.69 2.52
CA THR A 43 -37.06 -31.09 3.37
C THR A 43 -35.81 -31.36 2.52
N ILE A 44 -35.95 -32.07 1.40
CA ILE A 44 -34.81 -32.52 0.59
C ILE A 44 -34.25 -31.38 -0.27
N CYS A 45 -35.10 -30.60 -0.94
CA CYS A 45 -34.66 -29.54 -1.85
C CYS A 45 -33.83 -28.45 -1.13
N PRO A 46 -34.26 -27.89 0.02
CA PRO A 46 -33.50 -26.86 0.71
C PRO A 46 -32.20 -27.41 1.30
N LEU A 47 -32.20 -28.67 1.77
CA LEU A 47 -31.01 -29.29 2.35
C LEU A 47 -29.91 -29.48 1.30
N MET A 48 -30.27 -29.95 0.09
CA MET A 48 -29.32 -30.07 -1.01
C MET A 48 -28.82 -28.72 -1.51
N LEU A 49 -29.73 -27.76 -1.74
CA LEU A 49 -29.38 -26.42 -2.22
C LEU A 49 -28.49 -25.67 -1.21
N ALA A 50 -28.84 -25.71 0.07
CA ALA A 50 -28.09 -25.04 1.13
C ALA A 50 -26.71 -25.68 1.34
N TRP A 51 -26.59 -27.00 1.23
CA TRP A 51 -25.30 -27.67 1.33
C TRP A 51 -24.35 -27.28 0.19
N ILE A 52 -24.84 -27.29 -1.05
CA ILE A 52 -24.05 -26.91 -2.24
C ILE A 52 -23.66 -25.43 -2.18
N ALA A 53 -24.61 -24.53 -1.90
CA ALA A 53 -24.35 -23.10 -1.82
C ALA A 53 -23.41 -22.73 -0.67
N SER A 54 -23.57 -23.36 0.50
CA SER A 54 -22.71 -23.07 1.65
C SER A 54 -21.29 -23.62 1.47
N ALA A 55 -21.13 -24.81 0.89
CA ALA A 55 -19.80 -25.35 0.59
C ALA A 55 -19.03 -24.44 -0.38
N GLY A 56 -19.70 -23.95 -1.44
CA GLY A 56 -19.10 -23.05 -2.43
C GLY A 56 -18.70 -21.70 -1.85
N THR A 57 -19.63 -21.02 -1.16
CA THR A 57 -19.39 -19.69 -0.58
C THR A 57 -18.31 -19.70 0.50
N PHE A 58 -18.26 -20.74 1.33
CA PHE A 58 -17.24 -20.85 2.36
C PHE A 58 -15.86 -21.11 1.76
N TRP A 59 -15.77 -21.95 0.73
CA TRP A 59 -14.51 -22.22 0.04
C TRP A 59 -13.97 -20.99 -0.71
N GLN A 60 -14.84 -20.24 -1.37
CA GLN A 60 -14.49 -18.97 -1.99
C GLN A 60 -14.03 -17.94 -0.96
N SER A 61 -14.71 -17.85 0.19
CA SER A 61 -14.34 -16.91 1.26
C SER A 61 -12.95 -17.20 1.84
N ASP A 62 -12.59 -18.47 2.00
CA ASP A 62 -11.26 -18.85 2.48
C ASP A 62 -10.18 -18.55 1.44
N ARG A 63 -10.43 -18.87 0.17
CA ARG A 63 -9.56 -18.52 -0.95
C ARG A 63 -9.32 -17.02 -1.05
N LEU A 64 -10.37 -16.22 -0.98
CA LEU A 64 -10.29 -14.77 -1.06
C LEU A 64 -9.48 -14.19 0.10
N LYS A 65 -9.67 -14.70 1.32
CA LYS A 65 -8.87 -14.29 2.49
C LYS A 65 -7.39 -14.62 2.32
N ASN A 66 -7.08 -15.81 1.81
CA ASN A 66 -5.69 -16.22 1.60
C ASN A 66 -5.04 -15.38 0.49
N ALA A 67 -5.74 -15.14 -0.62
CA ALA A 67 -5.27 -14.25 -1.68
C ALA A 67 -5.04 -12.81 -1.18
N HIS A 68 -5.95 -12.26 -0.37
CA HIS A 68 -5.75 -10.94 0.24
C HIS A 68 -4.54 -10.90 1.17
N ARG A 69 -4.31 -11.93 1.97
CA ARG A 69 -3.12 -12.01 2.85
C ARG A 69 -1.84 -12.09 2.03
N GLU A 70 -1.84 -12.85 0.94
CA GLU A 70 -0.70 -12.97 0.04
C GLU A 70 -0.40 -11.64 -0.65
N LEU A 71 -1.42 -10.97 -1.19
CA LEU A 71 -1.29 -9.64 -1.77
C LEU A 71 -0.75 -8.62 -0.76
N ALA A 72 -1.27 -8.63 0.48
CA ALA A 72 -0.80 -7.74 1.54
C ALA A 72 0.67 -7.98 1.89
N ARG A 73 1.11 -9.26 1.92
CA ARG A 73 2.53 -9.61 2.15
C ARG A 73 3.42 -9.15 0.99
N ALA A 74 2.99 -9.38 -0.25
CA ALA A 74 3.73 -8.93 -1.43
C ALA A 74 3.85 -7.40 -1.46
N HIS A 75 2.78 -6.67 -1.15
CA HIS A 75 2.81 -5.21 -1.01
C HIS A 75 3.80 -4.76 0.09
N ALA A 76 3.80 -5.41 1.25
CA ALA A 76 4.73 -5.08 2.33
C ALA A 76 6.20 -5.34 1.93
N GLN A 77 6.46 -6.44 1.23
CA GLN A 77 7.79 -6.76 0.70
C GLN A 77 8.25 -5.74 -0.34
N LEU A 78 7.37 -5.37 -1.27
CA LEU A 78 7.66 -4.35 -2.28
C LEU A 78 7.95 -3.01 -1.63
N ALA A 79 7.13 -2.58 -0.66
CA ALA A 79 7.36 -1.33 0.07
C ALA A 79 8.69 -1.34 0.83
N ALA A 80 9.06 -2.46 1.45
CA ALA A 80 10.34 -2.61 2.13
C ALA A 80 11.52 -2.59 1.15
N ALA A 81 11.41 -3.25 -0.01
CA ALA A 81 12.43 -3.21 -1.05
C ALA A 81 12.58 -1.81 -1.64
N HIS A 82 11.47 -1.12 -1.91
CA HIS A 82 11.46 0.26 -2.37
C HIS A 82 12.14 1.19 -1.36
N ARG A 83 11.83 1.04 -0.07
CA ARG A 83 12.49 1.82 0.99
C ARG A 83 13.99 1.57 1.02
N ARG A 84 14.44 0.32 0.94
CA ARG A 84 15.88 0.00 0.88
C ARG A 84 16.57 0.57 -0.35
N LEU A 85 15.89 0.62 -1.49
CA LEU A 85 16.40 1.28 -2.70
C LEU A 85 16.52 2.79 -2.48
N SER A 86 15.48 3.43 -1.94
CA SER A 86 15.51 4.86 -1.60
C SER A 86 16.60 5.19 -0.56
N GLU A 87 16.76 4.36 0.47
CA GLU A 87 17.84 4.49 1.47
C GLU A 87 19.23 4.38 0.84
N LYS A 88 19.42 3.45 -0.11
CA LYS A 88 20.66 3.34 -0.89
C LYS A 88 20.88 4.54 -1.80
N ALA A 89 19.81 5.12 -2.33
CA ALA A 89 19.84 6.33 -3.15
C ALA A 89 19.86 7.62 -2.32
N SER A 90 20.26 7.56 -1.04
CA SER A 90 20.21 8.72 -0.11
C SER A 90 21.08 9.91 -0.52
N ARG A 91 22.00 9.70 -1.44
CA ARG A 91 22.87 10.74 -2.00
C ARG A 91 22.58 10.92 -3.48
N ASP A 92 22.78 12.13 -3.95
CA ASP A 92 22.84 12.46 -5.37
C ASP A 92 24.11 11.82 -5.97
N ASP A 93 23.94 10.99 -7.00
CA ASP A 93 25.04 10.20 -7.58
C ASP A 93 26.14 11.09 -8.21
N MET A 94 25.78 12.29 -8.66
CA MET A 94 26.71 13.22 -9.29
C MET A 94 27.52 13.99 -8.24
N THR A 95 26.84 14.67 -7.32
CA THR A 95 27.50 15.59 -6.37
C THR A 95 27.91 14.93 -5.05
N GLY A 96 27.39 13.75 -4.74
CA GLY A 96 27.57 13.07 -3.46
C GLY A 96 26.83 13.74 -2.29
N MET A 97 26.15 14.87 -2.49
CA MET A 97 25.32 15.52 -1.48
C MET A 97 24.08 14.68 -1.16
N LEU A 98 23.34 14.98 -0.08
CA LEU A 98 22.06 14.30 0.15
C LEU A 98 21.11 14.59 -1.00
N ASN A 99 20.36 13.58 -1.42
CA ASN A 99 19.27 13.81 -2.37
C ASN A 99 18.13 14.60 -1.70
N ARG A 100 17.17 15.08 -2.51
CA ARG A 100 16.00 15.82 -2.02
C ARG A 100 15.30 15.14 -0.83
N GLU A 101 14.96 13.87 -0.96
CA GLU A 101 14.21 13.12 0.07
C GLU A 101 14.98 13.05 1.39
N THR A 102 16.27 12.74 1.32
CA THR A 102 17.14 12.55 2.49
C THR A 102 17.49 13.87 3.15
N PHE A 103 17.67 14.95 2.39
CA PHE A 103 17.91 16.28 2.93
C PHE A 103 16.75 16.73 3.83
N PHE A 104 15.50 16.63 3.33
CA PHE A 104 14.33 17.02 4.12
C PHE A 104 14.09 16.10 5.33
N ALA A 105 14.34 14.80 5.18
CA ALA A 105 14.29 13.88 6.32
C ALA A 105 15.34 14.23 7.41
N ALA A 106 16.54 14.63 7.01
CA ALA A 106 17.60 15.07 7.93
C ALA A 106 17.27 16.42 8.59
N LEU A 107 16.59 17.32 7.88
CA LEU A 107 16.10 18.59 8.41
C LEU A 107 15.09 18.38 9.55
N ASP A 108 14.16 17.44 9.40
CA ASP A 108 13.18 17.08 10.44
C ASP A 108 13.84 16.48 11.69
N GLY A 109 14.96 15.78 11.53
CA GLY A 109 15.79 15.29 12.64
C GLY A 109 16.55 16.43 13.33
N SER A 110 17.10 17.35 12.54
CA SER A 110 17.96 18.43 13.02
C SER A 110 17.18 19.56 13.69
N ARG A 111 15.99 19.92 13.18
CA ARG A 111 15.04 20.84 13.84
C ARG A 111 14.65 20.43 15.26
N ARG A 112 14.67 19.11 15.55
CA ARG A 112 14.35 18.59 16.88
C ARG A 112 15.53 18.67 17.86
N LYS A 113 16.76 18.84 17.36
CA LYS A 113 17.99 18.87 18.16
C LYS A 113 18.60 20.27 18.30
N ALA A 114 18.43 21.12 17.30
CA ALA A 114 18.95 22.48 17.28
C ALA A 114 17.86 23.48 17.66
N ASP A 115 18.12 24.30 18.67
CA ASP A 115 17.19 25.33 19.17
C ASP A 115 17.05 26.50 18.17
N ARG A 116 18.03 26.65 17.27
CA ARG A 116 18.07 27.61 16.15
C ARG A 116 18.84 27.02 14.98
N GLY A 117 18.51 27.44 13.76
CA GLY A 117 19.22 27.10 12.53
C GLY A 117 18.67 27.89 11.34
N ALA A 118 19.43 27.95 10.25
CA ALA A 118 19.05 28.64 9.02
C ALA A 118 18.96 27.66 7.86
N LEU A 119 17.86 27.70 7.10
CA LEU A 119 17.71 26.96 5.85
C LEU A 119 18.01 27.89 4.68
N LEU A 120 18.99 27.53 3.87
CA LEU A 120 19.34 28.20 2.63
C LEU A 120 18.88 27.33 1.46
N ILE A 121 18.18 27.95 0.51
CA ILE A 121 17.89 27.38 -0.80
C ILE A 121 18.73 28.16 -1.82
N ILE A 122 19.47 27.45 -2.64
CA ILE A 122 20.48 27.98 -3.55
C ILE A 122 20.11 27.49 -4.95
N ASP A 123 19.93 28.42 -5.89
CA ASP A 123 19.66 28.11 -7.29
C ASP A 123 20.83 28.60 -8.15
N ALA A 124 21.20 27.85 -9.18
CA ALA A 124 22.28 28.23 -10.08
C ALA A 124 21.75 29.12 -11.21
N ASP A 125 21.96 30.44 -11.07
CA ASP A 125 21.50 31.40 -12.07
C ASP A 125 22.06 31.10 -13.47
N HIS A 126 21.17 31.18 -14.47
CA HIS A 126 21.50 30.99 -15.89
C HIS A 126 22.15 29.64 -16.24
N PHE A 127 21.94 28.59 -15.43
CA PHE A 127 22.51 27.27 -15.68
C PHE A 127 22.16 26.70 -17.06
N LYS A 128 20.92 26.91 -17.51
CA LYS A 128 20.49 26.54 -18.86
C LYS A 128 21.38 27.14 -19.97
N THR A 129 21.84 28.38 -19.81
CA THR A 129 22.74 29.03 -20.78
C THR A 129 24.09 28.32 -20.88
N ILE A 130 24.60 27.78 -19.77
CA ILE A 130 25.83 26.96 -19.77
C ILE A 130 25.59 25.68 -20.58
N ASN A 131 24.49 24.97 -20.30
CA ASN A 131 24.13 23.76 -21.05
C ASN A 131 23.94 24.01 -22.55
N ASP A 132 23.22 25.08 -22.89
CA ASP A 132 22.88 25.38 -24.28
C ASP A 132 24.13 25.79 -25.10
N ASN A 133 25.11 26.46 -24.48
CA ASN A 133 26.33 26.93 -25.16
C ASN A 133 27.48 25.92 -25.16
N PHE A 134 27.61 25.11 -24.10
CA PHE A 134 28.78 24.27 -23.86
C PHE A 134 28.44 22.77 -23.69
N GLY A 135 27.16 22.41 -23.79
CA GLY A 135 26.68 21.04 -23.64
C GLY A 135 26.55 20.58 -22.19
N HIS A 136 25.79 19.50 -22.00
CA HIS A 136 25.44 18.95 -20.68
C HIS A 136 26.65 18.50 -19.85
N LEU A 137 27.69 17.96 -20.47
CA LEU A 137 28.91 17.54 -19.74
C LEU A 137 29.56 18.73 -19.02
N THR A 138 29.63 19.89 -19.67
CA THR A 138 30.15 21.11 -19.05
C THR A 138 29.21 21.63 -17.96
N GLY A 139 27.89 21.44 -18.13
CA GLY A 139 26.91 21.72 -17.08
C GLY A 139 27.11 20.84 -15.85
N ASP A 140 27.37 19.55 -16.04
CA ASP A 140 27.67 18.60 -14.96
C ASP A 140 28.93 19.02 -14.19
N ASP A 141 29.99 19.43 -14.91
CA ASP A 141 31.20 19.98 -14.29
C ASP A 141 30.90 21.27 -13.50
N ALA A 142 30.05 22.15 -14.02
CA ALA A 142 29.63 23.35 -13.30
C ALA A 142 28.86 23.02 -12.00
N LEU A 143 27.96 22.03 -12.04
CA LEU A 143 27.24 21.55 -10.85
C LEU A 143 28.19 20.97 -9.79
N LEU A 144 29.20 20.21 -10.21
CA LEU A 144 30.24 19.70 -9.33
C LEU A 144 31.05 20.82 -8.66
N LEU A 145 31.39 21.86 -9.43
CA LEU A 145 32.10 23.03 -8.91
C LEU A 145 31.24 23.82 -7.90
N ILE A 146 29.96 24.01 -8.18
CA ILE A 146 28.99 24.66 -7.28
C ILE A 146 28.87 23.84 -5.99
N ALA A 147 28.65 22.53 -6.09
CA ALA A 147 28.55 21.63 -4.96
C ALA A 147 29.80 21.73 -4.06
N SER A 148 30.99 21.70 -4.68
CA SER A 148 32.27 21.82 -3.98
C SER A 148 32.47 23.19 -3.33
N ALA A 149 31.98 24.27 -3.96
CA ALA A 149 32.02 25.61 -3.38
C ALA A 149 31.12 25.75 -2.15
N ILE A 150 29.91 25.19 -2.21
CA ILE A 150 28.97 25.13 -1.08
C ILE A 150 29.59 24.33 0.08
N GLU A 151 30.14 23.16 -0.20
CA GLU A 151 30.75 22.29 0.81
C GLU A 151 31.90 22.97 1.57
N ARG A 152 32.76 23.73 0.86
CA ARG A 152 33.82 24.53 1.48
C ARG A 152 33.30 25.73 2.29
N GLY A 153 32.09 26.21 1.99
CA GLY A 153 31.49 27.39 2.61
C GLY A 153 30.76 27.12 3.93
N VAL A 154 30.51 25.85 4.27
CA VAL A 154 29.79 25.45 5.48
C VAL A 154 30.70 24.79 6.52
N ARG A 155 30.22 24.70 7.76
CA ARG A 155 30.98 24.07 8.87
C ARG A 155 30.62 22.60 9.00
N SER A 156 31.48 21.86 9.73
CA SER A 156 31.18 20.49 10.12
C SER A 156 29.92 20.44 10.99
N GLY A 157 28.96 19.61 10.59
CA GLY A 157 27.66 19.46 11.26
C GLY A 157 26.48 20.07 10.50
N ASP A 158 26.74 20.97 9.55
CA ASP A 158 25.71 21.47 8.63
C ASP A 158 25.28 20.36 7.67
N VAL A 159 24.02 20.40 7.23
CA VAL A 159 23.43 19.40 6.33
C VAL A 159 23.35 19.99 4.93
N LEU A 160 23.87 19.28 3.92
CA LEU A 160 23.87 19.71 2.52
C LEU A 160 23.07 18.73 1.66
N GLY A 161 22.34 19.26 0.68
CA GLY A 161 21.61 18.44 -0.28
C GLY A 161 21.43 19.10 -1.65
N ARG A 162 21.31 18.28 -2.69
CA ARG A 162 20.84 18.69 -4.01
C ARG A 162 19.37 18.34 -4.14
N ILE A 163 18.52 19.35 -4.25
CA ILE A 163 17.06 19.21 -4.13
C ILE A 163 16.32 19.28 -5.48
N GLY A 164 17.03 19.65 -6.54
CA GLY A 164 16.56 19.74 -7.92
C GLY A 164 17.69 19.58 -8.93
N GLY A 165 17.41 19.89 -10.21
CA GLY A 165 18.41 19.77 -11.28
C GLY A 165 19.60 20.71 -11.06
N GLU A 166 19.34 21.98 -10.79
CA GLU A 166 20.34 23.02 -10.51
C GLU A 166 20.16 23.69 -9.14
N GLU A 167 19.26 23.11 -8.31
CA GLU A 167 18.90 23.61 -6.99
C GLU A 167 19.61 22.83 -5.88
N PHE A 168 20.22 23.55 -4.94
CA PHE A 168 20.91 23.06 -3.75
C PHE A 168 20.24 23.60 -2.49
N ALA A 169 20.46 22.92 -1.37
CA ALA A 169 19.99 23.35 -0.06
C ALA A 169 21.05 23.09 1.02
N ALA A 170 21.10 23.98 2.00
CA ALA A 170 21.96 23.87 3.16
C ALA A 170 21.18 24.19 4.43
N PHE A 171 21.30 23.36 5.46
CA PHE A 171 20.79 23.64 6.79
C PHE A 171 21.94 23.88 7.74
N LEU A 172 22.03 25.11 8.23
CA LEU A 172 23.08 25.59 9.12
C LEU A 172 22.59 25.51 10.57
N VAL A 173 23.27 24.74 11.43
CA VAL A 173 22.88 24.45 12.82
C VAL A 173 23.57 25.34 13.85
#